data_AF-A0A7C6MZA5-F1
#
_entry.id   AF-A0A7C6MZA5-F1
#
_cell.length_a   1.000
_cell.length_b   1.000
_cell.length_c   1.000
_cell.angle_alpha   90.00
_cell.angle_beta   90.00
_cell.angle_gamma   90.00
#
_symmetry.space_group_name_H-M   'P 1'
#
loop_
_entity.id
_entity.type
_entity.pdbx_description
1 polymer ?
#
loop_
_entity_poly.entity_id
_entity_poly.type
_entity_poly.pdbx_seq_one_letter_code
_entity_poly.pdbx_strand_id
1 'polypeptide(L)'
;MNIIHTDISVLPKGLDSAPKIKEDDNLMQTCKEFEAIFINMLFKQMKATIPKSNLFDSGLDREIFESMFYEEISKKIAEGEGIGLASELYRSLVLDK
;
A
#
# COMPACT_ATOMS: atom_id res chain seq x y z
N MET A 1 10.30 33.15 -34.98
CA MET A 1 10.36 31.99 -35.88
C MET A 1 11.58 31.16 -35.44
N ASN A 2 11.40 30.25 -34.49
CA ASN A 2 12.50 29.46 -33.92
C ASN A 2 12.52 28.12 -34.64
N ILE A 3 13.50 27.91 -35.53
CA ILE A 3 13.61 26.69 -36.31
C ILE A 3 14.49 25.71 -35.55
N ILE A 4 13.84 24.63 -35.14
CA ILE A 4 14.37 23.33 -34.77
C ILE A 4 15.53 22.88 -35.67
N HIS A 5 16.69 22.58 -35.06
CA HIS A 5 17.59 21.56 -35.56
C HIS A 5 17.98 20.65 -34.40
N THR A 6 17.48 19.43 -34.48
CA THR A 6 17.81 18.25 -33.70
C THR A 6 19.25 17.83 -33.95
N ASP A 7 19.99 17.57 -32.88
CA ASP A 7 21.05 16.56 -32.88
C ASP A 7 21.17 15.93 -31.48
N ILE A 8 20.45 14.82 -31.29
CA ILE A 8 20.84 13.76 -30.34
C ILE A 8 20.51 12.40 -31.01
N SER A 9 21.15 12.15 -32.15
CA SER A 9 21.49 10.78 -32.51
C SER A 9 22.87 10.56 -31.89
N VAL A 10 23.18 9.53 -31.10
CA VAL A 10 23.13 8.11 -31.46
C VAL A 10 23.26 7.27 -30.17
N LEU A 11 22.25 6.45 -29.84
CA LEU A 11 22.42 5.07 -29.38
C LEU A 11 21.15 4.28 -29.72
N PRO A 12 21.09 3.58 -30.87
CA PRO A 12 20.05 2.61 -31.16
C PRO A 12 20.52 1.20 -30.79
N LYS A 13 19.60 0.42 -30.19
CA LYS A 13 19.25 -0.97 -30.57
C LYS A 13 18.73 -1.73 -29.36
N GLY A 14 17.47 -2.17 -29.45
CA GLY A 14 16.89 -3.14 -28.52
C GLY A 14 15.41 -2.87 -28.22
N LEU A 15 14.55 -3.06 -29.22
CA LEU A 15 13.12 -3.21 -29.03
C LEU A 15 12.88 -4.67 -28.59
N ASP A 16 13.07 -4.96 -27.31
CA ASP A 16 12.53 -6.17 -26.69
C ASP A 16 11.30 -5.76 -25.88
N SER A 17 10.17 -5.88 -26.54
CA SER A 17 8.83 -5.55 -26.05
C SER A 17 8.30 -6.57 -25.02
N ALA A 18 7.75 -6.03 -23.91
CA ALA A 18 6.67 -6.52 -23.01
C ALA A 18 7.07 -6.97 -21.57
N PRO A 19 6.29 -6.68 -20.49
CA PRO A 19 5.40 -5.55 -20.18
C PRO A 19 5.77 -4.92 -18.81
N LYS A 20 6.85 -4.12 -18.70
CA LYS A 20 7.31 -3.58 -17.41
C LYS A 20 6.29 -2.75 -16.62
N ILE A 21 5.35 -2.08 -17.30
CA ILE A 21 4.37 -1.19 -16.66
C ILE A 21 3.30 -1.99 -15.88
N LYS A 22 2.96 -3.22 -16.30
CA LYS A 22 1.91 -4.02 -15.62
C LYS A 22 2.41 -4.76 -14.38
N GLU A 23 3.68 -5.15 -14.35
CA GLU A 23 4.27 -5.79 -13.17
C GLU A 23 4.46 -4.79 -12.03
N ASP A 24 4.76 -3.54 -12.37
CA ASP A 24 4.99 -2.45 -11.43
C ASP A 24 3.72 -2.09 -10.64
N ASP A 25 2.62 -1.84 -11.36
CA ASP A 25 1.32 -1.53 -10.75
C ASP A 25 0.81 -2.67 -9.84
N ASN A 26 1.06 -3.92 -10.22
CA ASN A 26 0.68 -5.09 -9.42
C ASN A 26 1.53 -5.21 -8.14
N LEU A 27 2.83 -4.91 -8.24
CA LEU A 27 3.73 -4.92 -7.09
C LEU A 27 3.35 -3.84 -6.07
N MET A 28 3.09 -2.61 -6.54
CA MET A 28 2.64 -1.52 -5.68
C MET A 28 1.30 -1.86 -5.01
N GLN A 29 0.35 -2.43 -5.76
CA GLN A 29 -0.94 -2.85 -5.21
C GLN A 29 -0.76 -3.91 -4.10
N THR A 30 0.12 -4.89 -4.31
CA THR A 30 0.44 -5.90 -3.29
C THR A 30 1.07 -5.26 -2.04
N CYS A 31 1.94 -4.26 -2.21
CA CYS A 31 2.52 -3.53 -1.09
C CYS A 31 1.47 -2.75 -0.30
N LYS A 32 0.49 -2.13 -0.97
CA LYS A 32 -0.65 -1.47 -0.33
C LYS A 32 -1.55 -2.45 0.43
N GLU A 33 -1.81 -3.62 -0.13
CA GLU A 33 -2.56 -4.68 0.56
C GLU A 33 -1.85 -5.15 1.83
N PHE A 34 -0.53 -5.29 1.78
CA PHE A 34 0.26 -5.59 2.96
C PHE A 34 0.20 -4.47 4.01
N GLU A 35 0.33 -3.22 3.59
CA GLU A 35 0.19 -2.06 4.48
C GLU A 35 -1.18 -2.02 5.16
N ALA A 36 -2.26 -2.36 4.45
CA ALA A 36 -3.61 -2.49 5.03
C ALA A 36 -3.65 -3.57 6.13
N ILE A 37 -3.03 -4.74 5.91
CA ILE A 37 -2.95 -5.80 6.92
C ILE A 37 -2.17 -5.31 8.15
N PHE A 38 -1.06 -4.61 7.93
CA PHE A 38 -0.23 -4.07 8.99
C PHE A 38 -0.98 -3.04 9.83
N ILE A 39 -1.67 -2.09 9.19
CA ILE A 39 -2.50 -1.08 9.87
C ILE A 39 -3.63 -1.76 10.67
N ASN A 40 -4.27 -2.79 10.13
CA ASN A 40 -5.28 -3.56 10.86
C ASN A 40 -4.71 -4.21 12.14
N MET A 41 -3.49 -4.74 12.04
CA MET A 41 -2.77 -5.28 13.19
C MET A 41 -2.48 -4.19 14.23
N LEU A 42 -2.08 -2.99 13.81
CA LEU A 42 -1.90 -1.85 14.71
C LEU A 42 -3.20 -1.49 15.45
N PHE A 43 -4.33 -1.41 14.75
CA PHE A 43 -5.63 -1.17 15.39
C PHE A 43 -5.96 -2.21 16.46
N LYS A 44 -5.68 -3.49 16.19
CA LYS A 44 -5.88 -4.56 17.17
C LYS A 44 -5.00 -4.36 18.41
N GLN A 45 -3.74 -3.98 18.26
CA GLN A 45 -2.84 -3.72 19.38
C GLN A 45 -3.23 -2.46 20.18
N MET A 46 -3.64 -1.40 19.50
CA MET A 46 -4.17 -0.19 20.15
C MET A 46 -5.42 -0.51 20.96
N LYS A 47 -6.37 -1.27 20.40
CA LYS A 47 -7.57 -1.73 21.12
C LYS A 47 -7.21 -2.56 22.35
N ALA A 48 -6.22 -3.45 22.25
CA ALA A 48 -5.78 -4.28 23.36
C ALA A 48 -5.19 -3.48 24.54
N THR A 49 -4.74 -2.24 24.29
CA THR A 49 -4.20 -1.34 25.32
C THR A 49 -5.32 -0.62 26.10
N ILE A 50 -6.56 -0.62 25.60
CA ILE A 50 -7.69 0.02 26.28
C ILE A 50 -8.19 -0.92 27.39
N PRO A 51 -8.19 -0.50 28.67
CA PRO A 51 -8.68 -1.33 29.76
C PRO A 51 -10.14 -1.71 29.55
N LYS A 52 -10.45 -3.00 29.67
CA LYS A 52 -11.83 -3.47 29.63
C LYS A 52 -12.55 -3.02 30.91
N SER A 53 -13.54 -2.15 30.79
CA SER A 53 -14.40 -1.77 31.92
C SER A 53 -15.64 -2.64 31.95
N ASN A 54 -16.04 -3.14 33.13
CA ASN A 54 -17.25 -3.94 33.35
C ASN A 54 -18.57 -3.25 32.91
N LEU A 55 -18.56 -1.94 32.61
CA LEU A 55 -19.73 -1.20 32.12
C LEU A 55 -19.98 -1.34 30.61
N PHE A 56 -18.95 -1.67 29.83
CA PHE A 56 -19.03 -1.83 28.38
C PHE A 56 -18.56 -3.24 28.03
N ASP A 57 -19.33 -4.23 28.49
CA ASP A 57 -19.07 -5.61 28.13
C ASP A 57 -19.12 -5.70 26.59
N SER A 58 -17.98 -6.05 25.99
CA SER A 58 -17.81 -6.09 24.55
C SER A 58 -18.59 -7.29 24.01
N GLY A 59 -19.87 -7.07 23.72
CA GLY A 59 -20.72 -8.07 23.10
C GLY A 59 -20.10 -8.62 21.81
N LEU A 60 -20.35 -9.90 21.51
CA LEU A 60 -19.85 -10.58 20.32
C LEU A 60 -20.23 -9.85 19.03
N ASP A 61 -21.42 -9.24 19.01
CA ASP A 61 -21.92 -8.36 17.95
C ASP A 61 -20.99 -7.15 17.72
N ARG A 62 -20.58 -6.49 18.80
CA ARG A 62 -19.66 -5.35 18.75
C ARG A 62 -18.27 -5.78 18.30
N GLU A 63 -17.76 -6.91 18.78
CA GLU A 63 -16.45 -7.40 18.35
C GLU A 63 -16.40 -7.71 16.86
N ILE A 64 -17.47 -8.34 16.33
CA ILE A 64 -17.61 -8.60 14.89
C ILE A 64 -17.66 -7.28 14.12
N PHE A 65 -18.52 -6.34 14.52
CA PHE A 65 -18.63 -5.04 13.87
C PHE A 65 -17.31 -4.28 13.86
N GLU A 66 -16.64 -4.17 15.01
CA GLU A 66 -15.36 -3.49 15.14
C GLU A 66 -14.28 -4.15 14.27
N SER A 67 -14.26 -5.48 14.18
CA SER A 67 -13.31 -6.20 13.34
C SER A 67 -13.46 -5.85 11.86
N MET A 68 -14.71 -5.84 11.36
CA MET A 68 -15.03 -5.46 9.98
C MET A 68 -14.74 -3.98 9.74
N PHE A 69 -15.06 -3.12 10.72
CA PHE A 69 -14.81 -1.69 10.64
C PHE A 69 -13.31 -1.39 10.52
N TYR A 70 -12.48 -1.97 11.40
CA TYR A 70 -11.04 -1.78 11.33
C TYR A 70 -10.44 -2.37 10.05
N GLU A 71 -10.99 -3.46 9.51
CA GLU A 71 -10.55 -4.00 8.23
C GLU A 71 -10.77 -3.01 7.09
N GLU A 72 -11.98 -2.49 6.93
CA GLU A 72 -12.31 -1.55 5.86
C GLU A 72 -11.59 -0.21 6.00
N ILE A 73 -11.47 0.30 7.23
CA ILE A 73 -10.70 1.53 7.49
C ILE A 73 -9.23 1.32 7.13
N SER A 74 -8.64 0.17 7.46
CA SER A 74 -7.23 -0.10 7.13
C SER A 74 -6.99 -0.16 5.63
N LYS A 75 -7.90 -0.79 4.87
CA LYS A 75 -7.87 -0.79 3.40
C LYS A 75 -7.94 0.64 2.85
N LYS A 76 -8.89 1.45 3.33
CA LYS A 76 -9.07 2.83 2.88
C LYS A 76 -7.86 3.72 3.19
N ILE A 77 -7.22 3.53 4.34
CA ILE A 77 -5.99 4.26 4.68
C ILE A 77 -4.86 3.88 3.71
N ALA A 78 -4.66 2.58 3.45
CA ALA A 78 -3.59 2.10 2.56
C ALA A 78 -3.84 2.42 1.07
N GLU A 79 -5.11 2.55 0.64
CA GLU A 79 -5.45 3.02 -0.71
C GLU A 79 -4.96 4.46 -0.94
N GLY A 80 -5.03 5.31 0.08
CA GLY A 80 -4.58 6.70 0.09
C GLY A 80 -3.06 6.84 0.24
N GLU A 81 -2.64 7.83 1.04
CA GLU A 81 -1.21 8.07 1.35
C GLU A 81 -0.64 7.01 2.33
N GLY A 82 -1.52 6.29 3.05
CA GLY A 82 -1.10 5.25 3.97
C GLY A 82 -0.28 5.79 5.14
N ILE A 83 0.62 4.95 5.65
CA ILE A 83 1.65 5.33 6.63
C ILE A 83 3.04 5.35 5.98
N GLY A 84 3.12 5.19 4.65
CA GLY A 84 4.34 5.15 3.86
C GLY A 84 5.00 3.77 3.76
N LEU A 85 4.45 2.73 4.40
CA LEU A 85 5.06 1.40 4.42
C LEU A 85 5.03 0.74 3.04
N ALA A 86 3.95 0.89 2.28
CA ALA A 86 3.87 0.34 0.92
C ALA A 86 4.97 0.91 0.01
N SER A 87 5.27 2.20 0.16
CA SER A 87 6.29 2.88 -0.64
C SER A 87 7.70 2.40 -0.29
N GLU A 88 8.00 2.19 0.99
CA GLU A 88 9.29 1.67 1.46
C GLU A 88 9.49 0.20 1.07
N LEU A 89 8.44 -0.63 1.16
CA LEU A 89 8.47 -2.02 0.70
C LEU A 89 8.70 -2.10 -0.80
N TYR A 90 7.94 -1.32 -1.58
CA TYR A 90 8.09 -1.26 -3.02
C TYR A 90 9.51 -0.85 -3.42
N ARG A 91 10.06 0.21 -2.79
CA ARG A 91 11.43 0.66 -3.01
C ARG A 91 12.44 -0.47 -2.72
N SER A 92 12.26 -1.17 -1.61
CA SER A 92 13.16 -2.26 -1.21
C SER A 92 13.14 -3.41 -2.21
N LEU A 93 11.97 -3.79 -2.73
CA LEU A 93 11.81 -4.90 -3.68
C LEU A 93 12.29 -4.54 -5.10
N VAL A 94 12.26 -3.27 -5.47
CA VAL A 94 12.77 -2.80 -6.78
C VAL A 94 14.28 -2.60 -6.76
N LEU A 95 14.85 -2.12 -5.64
CA LEU A 95 16.30 -1.91 -5.51
C LEU A 95 17.10 -3.20 -5.35
N ASP A 96 16.47 -4.30 -4.92
CA ASP A 96 17.12 -5.61 -4.75
C ASP A 96 17.12 -6.47 -6.04
N LYS A 97 16.68 -5.91 -7.18
CA LYS A 97 16.80 -6.52 -8.52
C LYS A 97 18.07 -6.09 -9.24
#